data_AF-A0A746C3I0-F1
#
_entry.id   AF-A0A746C3I0-F1
#
_cell.length_a   1.000
_cell.length_b   1.000
_cell.length_c   1.000
_cell.angle_alpha   90.00
_cell.angle_beta   90.00
_cell.angle_gamma   90.00
#
_symmetry.space_group_name_H-M   'P 1'
#
loop_
_entity.id
_entity.type
_entity.pdbx_description
1 polymer ?
#
loop_
_entity_poly.entity_id
_entity_poly.type
_entity_poly.pdbx_seq_one_letter_code
_entity_poly.pdbx_strand_id
1 'polypeptide(L)'
;GVALTDVINACTHTPAVLLGMAAEIGTLAPGAFADIAIFKLKNRHVEFADIHGETLTGTHVLVPQMTIKSGEILFRQIDFGARPNGVEK
;
A
#
# COMPACT_ATOMS: atom_id res chain seq x y z
N GLY A 1 -1.02 18.36 5.07
CA GLY A 1 -0.95 16.92 4.69
C GLY A 1 -2.33 16.32 4.76
N VAL A 2 -2.54 15.17 4.12
CA VAL A 2 -3.81 14.41 4.13
C VAL A 2 -3.65 13.22 5.08
N ALA A 3 -4.70 12.81 5.80
CA ALA A 3 -4.62 11.63 6.67
C ALA A 3 -4.40 10.37 5.83
N LEU A 4 -3.62 9.41 6.32
CA LEU A 4 -3.30 8.19 5.58
C LEU A 4 -4.55 7.40 5.20
N THR A 5 -5.54 7.36 6.07
CA THR A 5 -6.84 6.70 5.82
C THR A 5 -7.58 7.34 4.65
N ASP A 6 -7.53 8.67 4.53
CA ASP A 6 -8.18 9.39 3.43
C ASP A 6 -7.47 9.12 2.10
N VAL A 7 -6.13 9.02 2.11
CA VAL A 7 -5.34 8.60 0.94
C VAL A 7 -5.69 7.18 0.53
N ILE A 8 -5.77 6.23 1.48
CA ILE A 8 -6.15 4.84 1.20
C ILE A 8 -7.54 4.80 0.56
N ASN A 9 -8.52 5.50 1.13
CA ASN A 9 -9.89 5.56 0.59
C ASN A 9 -9.92 6.15 -0.82
N ALA A 10 -9.20 7.26 -1.04
CA ALA A 10 -9.12 7.93 -2.34
C ALA A 10 -8.50 7.05 -3.44
N CYS A 11 -7.63 6.10 -3.06
CA CYS A 11 -6.95 5.19 -3.99
C CYS A 11 -7.55 3.77 -4.07
N THR A 12 -8.57 3.44 -3.26
CA THR A 12 -9.14 2.08 -3.21
C THR A 12 -10.68 2.09 -3.26
N HIS A 13 -11.34 2.30 -2.12
CA HIS A 13 -12.79 2.22 -1.97
C HIS A 13 -13.53 3.28 -2.81
N THR A 14 -13.06 4.53 -2.81
CA THR A 14 -13.76 5.61 -3.53
C THR A 14 -13.83 5.36 -5.04
N PRO A 15 -12.72 5.02 -5.75
CA PRO A 15 -12.79 4.58 -7.14
C PRO A 15 -13.70 3.36 -7.36
N ALA A 16 -13.66 2.35 -6.47
CA ALA A 16 -14.50 1.17 -6.60
C ALA A 16 -16.00 1.49 -6.56
N VAL A 17 -16.42 2.42 -5.67
CA VAL A 17 -17.80 2.91 -5.62
C VAL A 17 -18.17 3.65 -6.91
N LEU A 18 -17.31 4.54 -7.39
CA LEU A 18 -17.56 5.31 -8.61
C LEU A 18 -17.66 4.43 -9.87
N LEU A 19 -16.98 3.29 -9.88
CA LEU A 19 -17.04 2.29 -10.94
C LEU A 19 -18.20 1.30 -10.79
N GLY A 20 -18.96 1.34 -9.68
CA GLY A 20 -20.01 0.37 -9.39
C GLY A 20 -19.49 -1.01 -8.99
N MET A 21 -18.24 -1.12 -8.55
CA MET A 21 -17.52 -2.37 -8.26
C MET A 21 -17.15 -2.52 -6.78
N ALA A 22 -17.80 -1.79 -5.87
CA ALA A 22 -17.46 -1.77 -4.45
C ALA A 22 -17.64 -3.13 -3.72
N ALA A 23 -18.40 -4.06 -4.32
CA ALA A 23 -18.52 -5.44 -3.84
C ALA A 23 -17.36 -6.35 -4.31
N GLU A 24 -16.61 -5.94 -5.32
CA GLU A 24 -15.59 -6.75 -6.00
C GLU A 24 -14.16 -6.28 -5.71
N ILE A 25 -13.92 -4.96 -5.67
CA ILE A 25 -12.58 -4.37 -5.52
C ILE A 25 -12.57 -3.21 -4.52
N GLY A 26 -11.37 -2.76 -4.12
CA GLY A 26 -11.21 -1.61 -3.22
C GLY A 26 -11.65 -1.88 -1.77
N THR A 27 -11.77 -3.15 -1.39
CA THR A 27 -12.17 -3.60 -0.05
C THR A 27 -11.42 -4.89 0.33
N LEU A 28 -11.33 -5.18 1.63
CA LEU A 28 -10.83 -6.45 2.17
C LEU A 28 -11.98 -7.33 2.70
N ALA A 29 -13.24 -7.01 2.36
CA ALA A 29 -14.39 -7.79 2.77
C ALA A 29 -14.39 -9.21 2.14
N PRO A 30 -14.89 -10.24 2.86
CA PRO A 30 -15.04 -11.58 2.28
C PRO A 30 -15.89 -11.56 1.01
N GLY A 31 -15.45 -12.31 -0.01
CA GLY A 31 -16.12 -12.41 -1.31
C GLY A 31 -15.62 -11.43 -2.37
N ALA A 32 -14.88 -10.37 -1.98
CA ALA A 32 -14.17 -9.51 -2.92
C ALA A 32 -12.96 -10.21 -3.55
N PHE A 33 -12.46 -9.68 -4.65
CA PHE A 33 -11.21 -10.16 -5.25
C PHE A 33 -10.05 -9.95 -4.29
N ALA A 34 -9.17 -10.95 -4.22
CA ALA A 34 -7.95 -10.89 -3.40
C ALA A 34 -6.87 -10.02 -4.07
N ASP A 35 -7.21 -8.74 -4.28
CA ASP A 35 -6.35 -7.68 -4.76
C ASP A 35 -5.83 -6.86 -3.57
N ILE A 36 -4.60 -7.15 -3.13
CA ILE A 36 -4.06 -6.66 -1.85
C ILE A 36 -2.70 -6.02 -2.09
N ALA A 37 -2.48 -4.81 -1.56
CA ALA A 37 -1.17 -4.17 -1.51
C ALA A 37 -0.73 -3.98 -0.05
N ILE A 38 0.42 -4.55 0.30
CA ILE A 38 1.00 -4.49 1.64
C ILE A 38 2.15 -3.49 1.63
N PHE A 39 2.14 -2.55 2.58
CA PHE A 39 3.16 -1.52 2.71
C PHE A 39 3.77 -1.51 4.11
N LYS A 40 5.02 -1.08 4.21
CA LYS A 40 5.67 -0.70 5.47
C LYS A 40 5.77 0.81 5.52
N LEU A 41 5.19 1.43 6.55
CA LEU A 41 5.42 2.84 6.84
C LEU A 41 6.78 2.99 7.53
N LYS A 42 7.77 3.54 6.84
CA LYS A 42 9.11 3.80 7.39
C LYS A 42 9.24 5.25 7.80
N ASN A 43 9.78 5.50 9.00
CA ASN A 43 10.22 6.83 9.41
C ASN A 43 11.57 7.11 8.75
N ARG A 44 11.61 8.07 7.83
CA ARG A 44 12.77 8.48 7.04
C ARG A 44 12.54 9.88 6.51
N HIS A 45 13.52 10.77 6.68
CA HIS A 45 13.55 12.06 6.00
C HIS A 45 13.66 11.85 4.48
N VAL A 46 12.74 12.45 3.74
CA VAL A 46 12.63 12.32 2.28
C VAL A 46 12.14 13.65 1.69
N GLU A 47 12.62 13.99 0.51
CA GLU A 47 12.08 15.07 -0.30
C GLU A 47 11.20 14.48 -1.40
N PHE A 48 9.99 15.00 -1.54
CA PHE A 48 9.07 14.70 -2.63
C PHE A 48 9.04 15.90 -3.56
N ALA A 49 9.25 15.68 -4.86
CA ALA A 49 9.14 16.71 -5.88
C ALA A 49 7.87 16.51 -6.69
N ASP A 50 7.16 17.59 -7.01
CA ASP A 50 6.06 17.57 -7.95
C ASP A 50 6.53 17.74 -9.40
N ILE A 51 5.58 17.79 -10.34
CA ILE A 51 5.88 17.94 -11.77
C ILE A 51 6.43 19.33 -12.16
N HIS A 52 6.26 20.33 -11.30
CA HIS A 52 6.78 21.69 -11.50
C HIS A 52 8.16 21.88 -10.84
N GLY A 53 8.67 20.86 -10.14
CA GLY A 53 9.95 20.91 -9.43
C GLY A 53 9.84 21.49 -8.02
N GLU A 54 8.63 21.79 -7.54
CA GLU A 54 8.41 22.21 -6.16
C GLU A 54 8.60 21.01 -5.23
N THR A 55 9.26 21.24 -4.09
CA THR A 55 9.64 20.16 -3.18
C THR A 55 8.95 20.28 -1.82
N LEU A 56 8.64 19.12 -1.22
CA LEU A 56 8.11 18.99 0.12
C LEU A 56 8.92 17.97 0.92
N THR A 57 9.35 18.35 2.12
CA THR A 57 10.03 17.43 3.03
C THR A 57 9.01 16.61 3.83
N GLY A 58 9.17 15.29 3.79
CA GLY A 58 8.42 14.33 4.61
C GLY A 58 9.32 13.60 5.60
N THR A 59 8.70 13.05 6.64
CA THR A 59 9.36 12.20 7.65
C THR A 59 8.99 10.73 7.52
N HIS A 60 8.11 10.39 6.57
CA HIS A 60 7.62 9.03 6.39
C HIS A 60 7.52 8.65 4.92
N VAL A 61 7.75 7.37 4.62
CA VAL A 61 7.60 6.77 3.29
C VAL A 61 6.84 5.45 3.41
N LEU A 62 5.84 5.25 2.56
CA LEU A 62 5.21 3.94 2.35
C LEU A 62 6.08 3.14 1.39
N VAL A 63 6.66 2.04 1.88
CA VAL A 63 7.48 1.15 1.07
C VAL A 63 6.66 -0.08 0.71
N PRO A 64 6.40 -0.36 -0.59
CA PRO A 64 5.72 -1.58 -1.02
C PRO A 64 6.46 -2.82 -0.52
N GLN A 65 5.74 -3.78 0.05
CA GLN A 65 6.28 -5.02 0.58
C GLN A 65 5.82 -6.24 -0.21
N MET A 66 4.54 -6.28 -0.59
CA MET A 66 3.95 -7.34 -1.39
C MET A 66 2.72 -6.81 -2.13
N THR A 67 2.48 -7.31 -3.34
CA THR A 67 1.19 -7.14 -4.02
C THR A 67 0.63 -8.51 -4.42
N ILE A 68 -0.68 -8.66 -4.23
CA ILE A 68 -1.47 -9.83 -4.57
C ILE A 68 -2.54 -9.36 -5.54
N LYS A 69 -2.73 -10.09 -6.65
CA LYS A 69 -3.79 -9.84 -7.61
C LYS A 69 -4.57 -11.12 -7.83
N SER A 70 -5.87 -11.10 -7.59
CA SER A 70 -6.76 -12.25 -7.72
C SER A 70 -6.23 -13.50 -6.99
N GLY A 71 -5.58 -13.30 -5.83
CA GLY A 71 -4.98 -14.37 -5.02
C GLY A 71 -3.55 -14.76 -5.40
N GLU A 72 -3.00 -14.24 -6.50
CA GLU A 72 -1.63 -14.52 -6.93
C GLU A 72 -0.66 -13.43 -6.47
N ILE A 73 0.46 -13.82 -5.88
CA ILE A 73 1.53 -12.88 -5.50
C ILE A 73 2.27 -12.45 -6.76
N LEU A 74 2.18 -11.16 -7.11
CA LEU A 74 2.87 -10.59 -8.27
C LEU A 74 4.17 -9.87 -7.90
N PHE A 75 4.26 -9.36 -6.67
CA PHE A 75 5.46 -8.73 -6.14
C PHE A 75 5.64 -9.12 -4.67
N ARG A 76 6.89 -9.33 -4.27
CA ARG A 76 7.30 -9.50 -2.87
C ARG A 76 8.72 -9.02 -2.69
N GLN A 77 8.97 -8.15 -1.71
CA GLN A 77 10.33 -7.79 -1.30
C GLN A 77 11.09 -9.03 -0.84
N ILE A 78 12.38 -9.08 -1.13
CA ILE A 78 13.22 -10.26 -0.84
C ILE A 78 13.25 -10.63 0.64
N ASP A 79 13.13 -9.64 1.52
CA ASP A 79 13.16 -9.78 2.97
C ASP A 79 11.75 -9.88 3.60
N PHE A 80 10.68 -9.77 2.81
CA PHE A 80 9.32 -9.80 3.36
C PHE A 80 8.88 -11.23 3.72
N GLY A 81 8.73 -11.47 5.02
CA GLY A 81 8.42 -12.78 5.60
C GLY A 81 9.67 -13.62 5.89
N ALA A 82 10.87 -13.11 5.58
CA ALA A 82 12.10 -13.74 6.03
C ALA A 82 12.20 -13.61 7.56
N ARG A 83 12.54 -14.71 8.23
CA ARG A 83 12.84 -14.67 9.65
C ARG A 83 14.19 -13.97 9.84
N PRO A 84 14.34 -13.08 10.84
CA PRO A 84 15.66 -12.60 11.21
C PRO A 84 16.55 -13.80 11.56
N ASN A 85 17.76 -13.83 11.04
CA ASN A 85 18.76 -14.80 11.48
C ASN A 85 18.97 -14.64 13.00
N GLY A 86 18.75 -15.70 13.78
CA GLY A 86 19.06 -15.73 15.22
C GLY A 86 17.89 -15.80 16.20
N VAL A 87 16.65 -15.99 15.75
CA VAL A 87 15.55 -16.36 16.66
C VAL A 87 15.41 -17.88 16.70
N GLU A 88 16.15 -18.52 17.62
CA GLU A 88 15.86 -19.89 18.04
C GLU A 88 14.52 -19.95 18.79
N LYS A 89 13.89 -21.13 18.77
CA LYS A 89 12.56 -21.38 19.33
C LYS A 89 12.45 -21.09 20.82
#